data_AF-A0A6J6PYT2-F1
#
_entry.id   AF-A0A6J6PYT2-F1
#
_cell.length_a   1.000
_cell.length_b   1.000
_cell.length_c   1.000
_cell.angle_alpha   90.00
_cell.angle_beta   90.00
_cell.angle_gamma   90.00
#
_symmetry.space_group_name_H-M   'P 1'
#
loop_
_entity.id
_entity.type
_entity.pdbx_description
1 polymer ?
#
loop_
_entity_poly.entity_id
_entity_poly.type
_entity_poly.pdbx_seq_one_letter_code
_entity_poly.pdbx_strand_id
1 'polypeptide(L)' 'MPKAWQVVVLVTGIGAILAIGWELGEWWTFIRHGTEIDTAYEDTLGDEALGTLGALVAGVLISRVRSRR' A
#
# COMPACT_ATOMS: atom_id res chain seq x y z
N MET A 1 -25.48 -4.11 0.27
CA MET A 1 -24.09 -4.61 0.26
C MET A 1 -23.23 -3.67 -0.58
N PRO A 2 -21.97 -3.36 -0.18
CA PRO A 2 -21.12 -2.45 -0.95
C PRO A 2 -20.88 -3.02 -2.36
N LYS A 3 -20.94 -2.14 -3.36
CA LYS A 3 -20.70 -2.42 -4.79
C LYS A 3 -19.25 -2.87 -4.97
N ALA A 4 -18.99 -3.68 -6.00
CA ALA A 4 -17.67 -4.19 -6.36
C ALA A 4 -16.58 -3.10 -6.35
N TRP A 5 -16.82 -1.99 -7.04
CA TRP A 5 -15.87 -0.89 -7.12
C TRP A 5 -15.59 -0.23 -5.76
N GLN A 6 -16.57 -0.20 -4.84
CA GLN A 6 -16.37 0.37 -3.50
C GLN A 6 -15.38 -0.47 -2.70
N VAL A 7 -15.45 -1.80 -2.84
CA VAL A 7 -14.50 -2.73 -2.20
C VAL A 7 -13.10 -2.49 -2.75
N VAL A 8 -12.96 -2.38 -4.07
CA VAL A 8 -11.65 -2.16 -4.71
C VAL A 8 -11.04 -0.84 -4.22
N VAL A 9 -11.81 0.26 -4.26
CA VAL A 9 -11.32 1.58 -3.83
C VAL A 9 -10.97 1.58 -2.35
N LEU A 10 -11.81 0.99 -1.49
CA LEU A 10 -11.54 0.94 -0.04
C LEU A 10 -10.28 0.14 0.28
N VAL A 11 -10.13 -1.05 -0.30
CA VAL A 11 -8.95 -1.89 -0.06
C VAL A 11 -7.69 -1.21 -0.58
N THR A 12 -7.73 -0.64 -1.79
CA THR A 12 -6.60 0.09 -2.38
C THR A 12 -6.22 1.31 -1.54
N GLY A 13 -7.21 2.11 -1.14
CA GLY A 13 -6.98 3.33 -0.36
C GLY A 13 -6.42 3.03 1.04
N ILE A 14 -6.92 1.99 1.71
CA ILE A 14 -6.35 1.54 2.99
C ILE A 14 -4.91 1.05 2.80
N GLY A 15 -4.65 0.26 1.74
CA GLY A 15 -3.29 -0.21 1.45
C GLY A 15 -2.31 0.93 1.18
N ALA A 16 -2.71 1.95 0.42
CA ALA A 16 -1.90 3.14 0.18
C ALA A 16 -1.63 3.92 1.49
N ILE A 17 -2.64 4.09 2.36
CA ILE A 17 -2.44 4.74 3.66
C ILE A 17 -1.48 3.94 4.56
N LEU A 18 -1.54 2.61 4.50
CA LEU A 18 -0.63 1.74 5.24
C LEU A 18 0.80 1.81 4.69
N ALA A 19 0.97 1.91 3.37
CA ALA A 19 2.27 2.15 2.75
C ALA A 19 2.86 3.49 3.21
N ILE A 20 2.08 4.57 3.19
CA ILE A 20 2.52 5.87 3.75
C ILE A 20 2.89 5.74 5.24
N GLY A 21 2.11 4.98 6.00
CA GLY A 21 2.41 4.71 7.40
C GLY A 21 3.73 3.95 7.61
N TRP A 22 4.06 3.03 6.71
CA TRP A 22 5.33 2.30 6.69
C TRP A 22 6.51 3.24 6.46
N GLU A 23 6.44 4.08 5.42
CA GLU A 23 7.48 5.07 5.09
C GLU A 23 7.73 6.06 6.22
N LEU A 24 6.68 6.52 6.89
CA LEU A 24 6.81 7.38 8.07
C LEU A 24 7.54 6.67 9.22
N GLY A 25 7.31 5.36 9.36
CA GLY A 25 8.02 4.50 10.30
C GLY A 25 9.50 4.40 9.96
N GLU A 26 9.81 4.04 8.71
CA GLU A 26 11.19 3.89 8.25
C GLU A 26 11.98 5.19 8.29
N TRP A 27 11.33 6.30 7.94
CA TRP A 27 11.92 7.61 8.10
C TRP A 27 12.32 7.88 9.55
N TRP A 28 11.44 7.57 10.51
CA TRP A 28 11.69 7.79 11.93
C TRP A 28 12.79 6.87 12.48
N THR A 29 12.82 5.61 12.07
CA THR A 29 13.73 4.60 12.63
C THR A 29 15.10 4.56 11.95
N PHE A 30 15.14 4.64 10.62
CA PHE A 30 16.35 4.36 9.82
C PHE A 30 16.92 5.61 9.16
N ILE A 31 16.11 6.34 8.39
CA ILE A 31 16.61 7.46 7.57
C ILE A 31 17.05 8.63 8.45
N ARG A 32 16.26 8.97 9.48
CA ARG A 32 16.57 10.08 10.40
C ARG A 32 17.89 9.88 11.16
N HIS A 33 18.31 8.64 11.36
CA HIS A 33 19.54 8.30 12.09
C HIS A 33 20.70 7.86 11.17
N GLY A 34 20.52 7.97 9.85
CA GLY A 34 21.63 8.04 8.89
C GLY A 34 22.15 6.71 8.33
N THR A 35 21.44 5.60 8.47
CA THR A 35 21.94 4.31 7.98
C THR A 35 21.72 4.07 6.49
N GLU A 36 20.68 4.69 5.88
CA GLU A 36 20.21 4.30 4.54
C GLU A 36 19.82 5.49 3.63
N ILE A 37 20.41 6.67 3.86
CA ILE A 37 19.98 7.90 3.15
C ILE A 37 20.20 7.87 1.63
N ASP A 38 21.18 7.08 1.16
CA ASP A 38 21.59 7.05 -0.25
C ASP A 38 20.57 6.34 -1.16
N THR A 39 19.84 5.37 -0.64
CA THR A 39 18.84 4.58 -1.39
C THR A 39 17.40 4.84 -0.95
N ALA A 40 17.20 5.60 0.14
CA ALA A 40 15.90 5.84 0.75
C ALA A 40 14.80 6.29 -0.22
N TYR A 41 15.10 7.14 -1.20
CA TYR A 41 14.05 7.63 -2.11
C TYR A 41 13.54 6.54 -3.07
N GLU A 42 14.43 5.72 -3.62
CA GLU A 42 14.05 4.64 -4.53
C GLU A 42 13.30 3.54 -3.78
N ASP A 43 13.71 3.28 -2.54
CA ASP A 43 13.07 2.32 -1.63
C ASP A 43 11.64 2.77 -1.28
N THR A 44 11.48 4.00 -0.79
CA THR A 44 10.18 4.61 -0.51
C THR A 44 9.24 4.58 -1.72
N LEU A 45 9.77 4.92 -2.90
CA LEU A 45 8.97 4.89 -4.13
C LEU A 45 8.56 3.45 -4.50
N GLY A 46 9.46 2.50 -4.28
CA GLY A 46 9.21 1.07 -4.50
C GLY A 46 8.12 0.54 -3.58
N ASP A 47 8.21 0.84 -2.30
CA ASP A 47 7.28 0.38 -1.26
C ASP A 47 5.88 0.99 -1.42
N GLU A 48 5.79 2.29 -1.73
CA GLU A 48 4.52 2.94 -2.08
C GLU A 48 3.87 2.31 -3.33
N ALA A 49 4.67 2.05 -4.36
CA ALA A 49 4.18 1.45 -5.59
C ALA A 49 3.71 0.01 -5.36
N LEU A 50 4.52 -0.82 -4.70
CA LEU A 50 4.21 -2.22 -4.44
C LEU A 50 3.07 -2.38 -3.43
N GLY A 51 3.06 -1.58 -2.36
CA GLY A 51 1.99 -1.56 -1.36
C GLY A 51 0.64 -1.18 -1.98
N THR A 52 0.62 -0.11 -2.79
CA THR A 52 -0.60 0.34 -3.46
C THR A 52 -1.09 -0.65 -4.53
N LEU A 53 -0.19 -1.13 -5.39
CA LEU A 53 -0.54 -2.10 -6.44
C LEU A 53 -0.98 -3.45 -5.86
N GLY A 54 -0.31 -3.93 -4.81
CA GLY A 54 -0.69 -5.13 -4.08
C GLY A 54 -2.10 -5.01 -3.48
N ALA A 55 -2.40 -3.87 -2.87
CA ALA A 55 -3.73 -3.59 -2.33
C ALA A 55 -4.81 -3.48 -3.43
N LEU A 56 -4.48 -2.90 -4.58
CA LEU A 56 -5.36 -2.88 -5.74
C LEU A 56 -5.69 -4.30 -6.22
N VAL A 57 -4.67 -5.15 -6.39
CA VAL A 57 -4.84 -6.55 -6.78
C VAL A 57 -5.71 -7.28 -5.75
N ALA A 58 -5.45 -7.10 -4.46
CA ALA A 58 -6.25 -7.69 -3.39
C ALA A 58 -7.73 -7.24 -3.47
N GLY A 59 -7.98 -5.95 -3.66
CA GLY A 59 -9.33 -5.40 -3.81
C GLY A 59 -10.09 -6.03 -4.99
N VAL A 60 -9.42 -6.19 -6.14
CA VAL A 60 -9.98 -6.85 -7.33
C VAL A 60 -10.27 -8.33 -7.08
N LEU A 61 -9.34 -9.05 -6.43
CA LEU A 61 -9.52 -10.47 -6.09
C LEU A 61 -10.69 -10.68 -5.13
N ILE A 62 -10.77 -9.90 -4.06
CA ILE A 62 -11.87 -9.95 -3.09
C ILE A 62 -13.20 -9.67 -3.78
N SER A 63 -13.25 -8.65 -4.64
CA SER A 63 -14.46 -8.33 -5.40
C SER A 63 -14.88 -9.50 -6.31
N ARG A 64 -13.94 -10.14 -7.02
CA ARG A 64 -14.24 -11.29 -7.89
C ARG A 64 -14.72 -12.50 -7.11
N VAL A 65 -14.11 -12.81 -5.98
CA VAL A 65 -14.53 -13.93 -5.11
C VAL A 65 -15.94 -13.69 -4.57
N ARG A 66 -16.26 -12.45 -4.18
CA ARG A 66 -17.62 -12.08 -3.75
C ARG A 66 -18.66 -12.17 -4.86
N SER A 67 -18.32 -11.82 -6.10
CA SER A 67 -19.25 -11.93 -7.22
C SER A 67 -19.53 -13.36 -7.68
N ARG A 68 -18.69 -14.32 -7.29
CA ARG A 68 -18.85 -15.75 -7.63
C ARG A 68 -19.60 -16.56 -6.56
N ARG A 69 -19.83 -15.98 -5.38
CA ARG A 69 -20.60 -16.58 -4.28
C ARG A 69 -22.01 -16.01 -4.28
#